data_AF-A0A938ZUC9-F1
#
_entry.id   AF-A0A938ZUC9-F1
#
_cell.length_a   1.000
_cell.length_b   1.000
_cell.length_c   1.000
_cell.angle_alpha   90.00
_cell.angle_beta   90.00
_cell.angle_gamma   90.00
#
_symmetry.space_group_name_H-M   'P 1'
#
loop_
_entity.id
_entity.type
_entity.pdbx_description
1 polymer ?
#
loop_
_entity_poly.entity_id
_entity_poly.type
_entity_poly.pdbx_seq_one_letter_code
_entity_poly.pdbx_strand_id
1 'polypeptide(L)'
;MALLIETDVSRKFQYEQQLQAEERTLGELGDKLDAIEQQLQASNFSHSKQEDKQKQLQKELEQERKKLKYEKEIFISYAWGGDSETYVNHLDEVLQSKGIAIIRDKRDLGYKGLIKAFMEKIGSGKCVIAVISDKYLKSPNCMFELVQIAKNDDFYDRFFPIVLPDVQIYKPIERIKYIKYWEEQIKELDEAMKCVSATNLQGFREEIDLYTEIRHTIAELTNLLKDMNTLTPDIHNESVFDELSKAIAQRLDE
;
A
#
# COMPACT_ATOMS: atom_id res chain seq x y z
N MET A 1 24.81 -36.48 -22.49
CA MET A 1 24.73 -36.20 -21.04
C MET A 1 23.41 -35.48 -20.83
N ALA A 2 22.37 -36.20 -20.43
CA ALA A 2 21.03 -35.64 -20.25
C ALA A 2 20.97 -34.93 -18.89
N LEU A 3 20.63 -33.63 -18.87
CA LEU A 3 20.32 -32.92 -17.63
C LEU A 3 18.98 -33.45 -17.11
N LEU A 4 19.01 -34.16 -15.99
CA LEU A 4 17.84 -34.34 -15.15
C LEU A 4 17.48 -32.97 -14.55
N ILE A 5 16.34 -32.42 -14.95
CA ILE A 5 15.68 -31.35 -14.21
C ILE A 5 15.05 -32.04 -12.99
N GLU A 6 15.73 -32.00 -11.85
CA GLU A 6 15.13 -32.35 -10.57
C GLU A 6 14.04 -31.32 -10.26
N THR A 7 12.81 -31.63 -10.66
CA THR A 7 11.63 -30.90 -10.17
C THR A 7 11.42 -31.28 -8.72
N ASP A 8 11.72 -30.34 -7.82
CA ASP A 8 11.49 -30.41 -6.38
C ASP A 8 10.06 -30.90 -6.07
N VAL A 9 9.98 -32.15 -5.60
CA VAL A 9 8.72 -32.88 -5.35
C VAL A 9 7.84 -32.15 -4.33
N SER A 10 8.43 -31.38 -3.42
CA SER A 10 7.70 -30.58 -2.43
C SER A 10 6.94 -29.42 -3.05
N ARG A 11 7.47 -28.76 -4.09
CA ARG A 11 6.75 -27.68 -4.78
C ARG A 11 5.56 -28.21 -5.58
N LYS A 12 5.73 -29.36 -6.24
CA LYS A 12 4.64 -30.00 -6.98
C LYS A 12 3.48 -30.38 -6.05
N PHE A 13 3.81 -30.90 -4.87
CA PHE A 13 2.83 -31.25 -3.85
C PHE A 13 2.09 -30.01 -3.30
N GLN A 14 2.79 -28.90 -3.07
CA GLN A 14 2.17 -27.64 -2.65
C GLN A 14 1.22 -27.07 -3.71
N TYR A 15 1.61 -27.09 -4.99
CA TYR A 15 0.73 -26.68 -6.08
C TYR A 15 -0.52 -27.56 -6.21
N GLU A 16 -0.38 -28.88 -6.07
CA GLU A 16 -1.52 -29.80 -6.10
C GLU A 16 -2.50 -29.56 -4.95
N GLN A 17 -2.01 -29.24 -3.74
CA GLN A 17 -2.88 -28.86 -2.62
C GLN A 17 -3.58 -27.51 -2.84
N GLN A 18 -2.88 -26.53 -3.41
CA GLN A 18 -3.46 -25.22 -3.72
C GLN A 18 -4.56 -25.34 -4.79
N LEU A 19 -4.33 -26.13 -5.84
CA LEU A 19 -5.34 -26.42 -6.87
C LEU A 19 -6.57 -27.12 -6.28
N GLN A 20 -6.39 -28.10 -5.40
CA GLN A 20 -7.51 -28.77 -4.74
C GLN A 20 -8.31 -27.84 -3.82
N ALA A 21 -7.65 -26.91 -3.14
CA ALA A 21 -8.31 -25.89 -2.33
C ALA A 21 -9.15 -24.96 -3.22
N GLU A 22 -8.59 -24.48 -4.34
CA GLU A 22 -9.31 -23.62 -5.29
C GLU A 22 -10.49 -24.34 -5.96
N GLU A 23 -10.34 -25.61 -6.35
CA GLU A 23 -11.43 -26.43 -6.90
C GLU A 23 -12.58 -26.60 -5.89
N ARG A 24 -12.26 -26.77 -4.61
CA ARG A 24 -13.26 -26.87 -3.54
C ARG A 24 -14.00 -25.56 -3.34
N THR A 25 -13.28 -24.43 -3.32
CA THR A 25 -13.89 -23.10 -3.23
C THR A 25 -14.77 -22.79 -4.43
N LEU A 26 -14.35 -23.20 -5.64
CA LEU A 26 -15.15 -23.11 -6.87
C LEU A 26 -16.44 -23.92 -6.78
N GLY A 27 -16.37 -25.14 -6.23
CA GLY A 27 -17.55 -25.98 -5.98
C GLY A 27 -18.54 -25.31 -5.02
N GLU A 28 -18.05 -24.80 -3.89
CA GLU A 28 -18.89 -24.10 -2.90
C GLU A 28 -19.53 -22.81 -3.44
N LEU A 29 -18.81 -22.09 -4.33
CA LEU A 29 -19.35 -20.94 -5.05
C LEU A 29 -20.44 -21.34 -6.04
N GLY A 30 -20.26 -22.47 -6.73
CA GLY A 30 -21.28 -23.07 -7.61
C GLY A 30 -22.56 -23.41 -6.87
N ASP A 31 -22.45 -24.12 -5.74
CA ASP A 31 -23.60 -24.49 -4.91
C ASP A 31 -24.35 -23.25 -4.37
N LYS A 32 -23.63 -22.19 -4.01
CA LYS A 32 -24.22 -20.91 -3.58
C LYS A 32 -24.95 -20.20 -4.72
N LEU A 33 -24.42 -20.24 -5.94
CA LEU A 33 -25.07 -19.69 -7.13
C LEU A 33 -26.37 -20.41 -7.44
N ASP A 34 -26.36 -21.75 -7.41
CA ASP A 34 -27.55 -22.57 -7.64
C ASP A 34 -28.64 -22.29 -6.59
N ALA A 35 -28.25 -22.14 -5.32
CA ALA A 35 -29.18 -21.78 -4.24
C ALA A 35 -29.80 -20.38 -4.45
N ILE A 36 -29.02 -19.41 -4.93
CA ILE A 36 -29.52 -18.06 -5.26
C ILE A 36 -30.47 -18.10 -6.46
N GLU A 37 -30.14 -18.86 -7.52
CA GLU A 37 -31.00 -19.01 -8.69
C GLU A 37 -32.35 -19.66 -8.32
N GLN A 38 -32.33 -20.71 -7.50
CA GLN A 38 -33.56 -21.34 -7.00
C GLN A 38 -34.40 -20.38 -6.16
N GLN A 39 -33.79 -19.54 -5.32
CA GLN A 39 -34.51 -18.53 -4.55
C GLN A 39 -35.13 -17.43 -5.45
N LEU A 40 -34.47 -17.07 -6.55
CA LEU A 40 -34.98 -16.12 -7.53
C LEU A 40 -36.14 -16.71 -8.34
N GLN A 41 -36.10 -17.99 -8.67
CA GLN A 41 -37.19 -18.70 -9.37
C GLN A 41 -38.41 -18.97 -8.48
N ALA A 42 -38.20 -19.27 -7.19
CA ALA A 42 -39.28 -19.58 -6.24
C ALA A 42 -40.05 -18.33 -5.75
N SER A 43 -39.52 -17.14 -6.00
CA SER A 43 -40.11 -15.89 -5.51
C SER A 43 -40.82 -15.14 -6.63
N ASN A 44 -42.15 -15.25 -6.70
CA ASN A 44 -43.04 -14.46 -7.56
C ASN A 44 -43.03 -12.96 -7.16
N PHE A 45 -41.90 -12.29 -7.35
CA PHE A 45 -41.78 -10.85 -7.14
C PHE A 45 -42.31 -10.09 -8.36
N SER A 46 -42.94 -8.94 -8.14
CA SER A 46 -43.28 -8.01 -9.23
C SER A 46 -42.00 -7.56 -9.95
N HIS A 47 -42.08 -7.34 -11.26
CA HIS A 47 -40.93 -6.98 -12.11
C HIS A 47 -40.09 -5.83 -11.52
N SER A 48 -40.74 -4.80 -10.94
CA SER A 48 -40.03 -3.68 -10.31
C SER A 48 -39.21 -4.07 -9.05
N LYS A 49 -39.70 -5.00 -8.23
CA LYS A 49 -38.98 -5.45 -7.03
C LYS A 49 -37.82 -6.40 -7.36
N GLN A 50 -37.91 -7.13 -8.48
CA GLN A 50 -36.79 -7.93 -8.98
C GLN A 50 -35.66 -7.05 -9.52
N GLU A 51 -35.98 -5.99 -10.26
CA GLU A 51 -35.00 -5.03 -10.77
C GLU A 51 -34.24 -4.30 -9.64
N ASP A 52 -34.94 -3.85 -8.60
CA ASP A 52 -34.31 -3.17 -7.46
C ASP A 52 -33.38 -4.11 -6.69
N LYS A 53 -33.80 -5.36 -6.47
CA LYS A 53 -32.98 -6.37 -5.80
C LYS A 53 -31.75 -6.78 -6.63
N GLN A 54 -31.89 -6.87 -7.95
CA GLN A 54 -30.76 -7.12 -8.86
C GLN A 54 -29.73 -5.99 -8.84
N LYS A 55 -30.18 -4.73 -8.87
CA LYS A 55 -29.27 -3.56 -8.78
C LYS A 55 -28.51 -3.54 -7.47
N GLN A 56 -29.20 -3.86 -6.36
CA GLN A 56 -28.56 -3.93 -5.05
C GLN A 56 -27.50 -5.04 -4.99
N LEU A 57 -27.82 -6.25 -5.47
CA LEU A 57 -26.87 -7.36 -5.52
C LEU A 57 -25.67 -7.07 -6.43
N GLN A 58 -25.90 -6.43 -7.57
CA GLN A 58 -24.81 -6.02 -8.47
C GLN A 58 -23.86 -5.01 -7.82
N LYS A 59 -24.40 -4.06 -7.05
CA LYS A 59 -23.60 -3.08 -6.32
C LYS A 59 -22.79 -3.73 -5.20
N GLU A 60 -23.38 -4.65 -4.45
CA GLU A 60 -22.69 -5.43 -3.41
C GLU A 60 -21.60 -6.31 -4.03
N LEU A 61 -21.88 -7.00 -5.14
CA LEU A 61 -20.87 -7.79 -5.88
C LEU A 61 -19.73 -6.92 -6.43
N GLU A 62 -20.02 -5.71 -6.92
CA GLU A 62 -18.99 -4.79 -7.38
C GLU A 62 -18.12 -4.28 -6.22
N GLN A 63 -18.73 -4.00 -5.07
CA GLN A 63 -18.01 -3.63 -3.85
C GLN A 63 -17.12 -4.77 -3.35
N GLU A 64 -17.63 -6.00 -3.30
CA GLU A 64 -16.85 -7.15 -2.84
C GLU A 64 -15.75 -7.53 -3.84
N ARG A 65 -16.00 -7.40 -5.16
CA ARG A 65 -14.96 -7.53 -6.18
C ARG A 65 -13.86 -6.48 -6.05
N LYS A 66 -14.23 -5.22 -5.77
CA LYS A 66 -13.24 -4.16 -5.52
C LYS A 66 -12.42 -4.48 -4.28
N LYS A 67 -13.06 -4.90 -3.20
CA LYS A 67 -12.41 -5.29 -1.96
C LYS A 67 -11.43 -6.46 -2.16
N LEU A 68 -11.87 -7.54 -2.80
CA LEU A 68 -11.02 -8.70 -3.15
C LEU A 68 -9.84 -8.34 -4.07
N LYS A 69 -10.02 -7.32 -4.92
CA LYS A 69 -8.93 -6.80 -5.74
C LYS A 69 -7.89 -6.07 -4.88
N TYR A 70 -8.32 -5.19 -3.98
CA TYR A 70 -7.43 -4.43 -3.08
C TYR A 70 -6.73 -5.32 -2.05
N GLU A 71 -7.37 -6.42 -1.64
CA GLU A 71 -6.80 -7.49 -0.80
C GLU A 71 -5.67 -8.27 -1.48
N LYS A 72 -5.23 -7.92 -2.69
CA LYS A 72 -4.05 -8.51 -3.33
C LYS A 72 -3.06 -7.47 -3.83
N GLU A 73 -3.36 -6.19 -3.65
CA GLU A 73 -2.52 -5.11 -4.15
C GLU A 73 -1.42 -4.79 -3.13
N ILE A 74 -0.17 -4.90 -3.57
CA ILE A 74 1.01 -4.46 -2.84
C ILE A 74 1.47 -3.14 -3.45
N PHE A 75 1.59 -2.11 -2.63
CA PHE A 75 2.07 -0.80 -3.07
C PHE A 75 3.51 -0.58 -2.61
N ILE A 76 4.25 0.21 -3.39
CA ILE A 76 5.54 0.74 -2.96
C ILE A 76 5.54 2.27 -3.01
N SER A 77 5.86 2.87 -1.87
CA SER A 77 6.00 4.31 -1.67
C SER A 77 7.47 4.67 -1.54
N TYR A 78 7.93 5.66 -2.32
CA TYR A 78 9.33 6.11 -2.32
C TYR A 78 9.48 7.52 -2.91
N ALA A 79 10.57 8.20 -2.55
CA ALA A 79 10.93 9.48 -3.16
C ALA A 79 11.57 9.26 -4.54
N TRP A 80 11.10 9.97 -5.57
CA TRP A 80 11.63 9.82 -6.94
C TRP A 80 13.05 10.37 -7.09
N GLY A 81 13.86 9.76 -7.96
CA GLY A 81 15.26 10.15 -8.21
C GLY A 81 16.25 9.63 -7.18
N GLY A 82 17.53 9.60 -7.57
CA GLY A 82 18.65 9.26 -6.68
C GLY A 82 18.67 7.81 -6.21
N ASP A 83 19.17 7.61 -5.00
CA ASP A 83 19.39 6.27 -4.41
C ASP A 83 18.08 5.55 -4.13
N SER A 84 17.03 6.27 -3.71
CA SER A 84 15.70 5.70 -3.48
C SER A 84 15.14 5.04 -4.74
N GLU A 85 15.23 5.73 -5.90
CA GLU A 85 14.75 5.16 -7.16
C GLU A 85 15.59 3.96 -7.62
N THR A 86 16.91 4.04 -7.46
CA THR A 86 17.82 2.94 -7.81
C THR A 86 17.51 1.69 -6.99
N TYR A 87 17.35 1.85 -5.68
CA TYR A 87 17.01 0.75 -4.77
C TYR A 87 15.64 0.16 -5.10
N VAL A 88 14.65 1.01 -5.33
CA VAL A 88 13.29 0.59 -5.67
C VAL A 88 13.25 -0.15 -6.99
N ASN A 89 14.01 0.26 -8.01
CA ASN A 89 14.10 -0.49 -9.27
C ASN A 89 14.62 -1.91 -9.04
N HIS A 90 15.70 -2.07 -8.28
CA HIS A 90 16.25 -3.39 -7.96
C HIS A 90 15.26 -4.26 -7.17
N LEU A 91 14.60 -3.69 -6.16
CA LEU A 91 13.58 -4.37 -5.38
C LEU A 91 12.40 -4.84 -6.24
N ASP A 92 11.99 -4.06 -7.26
CA ASP A 92 10.96 -4.48 -8.22
C ASP A 92 11.33 -5.76 -8.93
N GLU A 93 12.55 -5.78 -9.50
CA GLU A 93 13.01 -6.86 -10.34
C GLU A 93 13.09 -8.15 -9.54
N VAL A 94 13.57 -8.06 -8.30
CA VAL A 94 13.61 -9.20 -7.38
C VAL A 94 12.21 -9.68 -7.03
N LEU A 95 11.30 -8.80 -6.63
CA LEU A 95 9.93 -9.21 -6.27
C LEU A 95 9.17 -9.80 -7.46
N GLN A 96 9.31 -9.21 -8.66
CA GLN A 96 8.74 -9.75 -9.89
C GLN A 96 9.31 -11.13 -10.22
N SER A 97 10.61 -11.36 -10.03
CA SER A 97 11.23 -12.68 -10.24
C SER A 97 10.68 -13.76 -9.29
N LYS A 98 10.12 -13.33 -8.15
CA LYS A 98 9.43 -14.19 -7.17
C LYS A 98 7.92 -14.28 -7.39
N GLY A 99 7.39 -13.70 -8.48
CA GLY A 99 5.96 -13.70 -8.80
C GLY A 99 5.13 -12.67 -8.01
N ILE A 100 5.78 -11.74 -7.31
CA ILE A 100 5.12 -10.70 -6.51
C ILE A 100 5.00 -9.43 -7.36
N ALA A 101 3.77 -9.07 -7.75
CA ALA A 101 3.49 -7.86 -8.50
C ALA A 101 3.25 -6.68 -7.54
N ILE A 102 3.96 -5.57 -7.77
CA ILE A 102 3.83 -4.34 -6.97
C ILE A 102 3.40 -3.15 -7.82
N ILE A 103 2.53 -2.33 -7.23
CA ILE A 103 1.99 -1.10 -7.80
C ILE A 103 2.86 0.08 -7.38
N ARG A 104 3.24 0.92 -8.34
CA ARG A 104 4.12 2.08 -8.14
C ARG A 104 3.48 3.32 -8.71
N ASP A 105 3.52 4.43 -7.97
CA ASP A 105 3.01 5.73 -8.41
C ASP A 105 3.48 6.11 -9.83
N LYS A 106 4.79 6.05 -10.09
CA LYS A 106 5.37 6.41 -11.39
C LYS A 106 4.92 5.55 -12.58
N ARG A 107 4.50 4.29 -12.35
CA ARG A 107 4.02 3.39 -13.43
C ARG A 107 2.51 3.42 -13.59
N ASP A 108 1.80 3.48 -12.47
CA ASP A 108 0.36 3.22 -12.40
C ASP A 108 -0.47 4.52 -12.32
N LEU A 109 0.17 5.65 -12.02
CA LEU A 109 -0.42 6.97 -12.14
C LEU A 109 -0.26 7.49 -13.58
N GLY A 110 -1.21 7.14 -14.44
CA GLY A 110 -1.26 7.63 -15.82
C GLY A 110 -1.37 9.16 -15.92
N TYR A 111 -1.11 9.71 -17.11
CA TYR A 111 -1.24 11.15 -17.38
C TYR A 111 -2.65 11.66 -16.99
N LYS A 112 -2.71 12.75 -16.19
CA LYS A 112 -3.92 13.31 -15.54
C LYS A 112 -4.52 12.47 -14.39
N GLY A 113 -3.81 11.47 -13.89
CA GLY A 113 -4.20 10.77 -12.66
C GLY A 113 -4.27 11.73 -11.46
N LEU A 114 -5.32 11.58 -10.64
CA LEU A 114 -5.44 12.34 -9.41
C LEU A 114 -4.55 11.70 -8.35
N ILE A 115 -3.43 12.36 -8.06
CA ILE A 115 -2.44 11.95 -7.05
C ILE A 115 -3.13 11.61 -5.72
N LYS A 116 -4.04 12.47 -5.24
CA LYS A 116 -4.77 12.26 -3.99
C LYS A 116 -5.63 10.99 -3.98
N ALA A 117 -6.36 10.72 -5.07
CA ALA A 117 -7.20 9.51 -5.17
C ALA A 117 -6.37 8.22 -5.26
N PHE A 118 -5.20 8.30 -5.88
CA PHE A 118 -4.25 7.19 -5.91
C PHE A 118 -3.61 6.95 -4.55
N MET A 119 -3.28 8.01 -3.81
CA MET A 119 -2.75 7.92 -2.45
C MET A 119 -3.78 7.36 -1.45
N GLU A 120 -5.06 7.73 -1.57
CA GLU A 120 -6.16 7.10 -0.81
C GLU A 120 -6.28 5.60 -1.13
N LYS A 121 -6.07 5.22 -2.39
CA LYS A 121 -6.03 3.83 -2.81
C LYS A 121 -4.83 3.08 -2.21
N ILE A 122 -3.63 3.69 -2.16
CA ILE A 122 -2.46 3.09 -1.48
C ILE A 122 -2.76 2.82 -0.01
N GLY A 123 -3.41 3.77 0.68
CA GLY A 123 -3.79 3.62 2.08
C GLY A 123 -4.66 2.40 2.37
N SER A 124 -5.42 1.90 1.39
CA SER A 124 -6.28 0.71 1.53
C SER A 124 -5.68 -0.60 0.99
N GLY A 125 -4.42 -0.58 0.51
CA GLY A 125 -3.73 -1.78 0.05
C GLY A 125 -3.43 -2.78 1.16
N LYS A 126 -3.35 -4.07 0.82
CA LYS A 126 -3.06 -5.15 1.78
C LYS A 126 -1.63 -5.10 2.33
N CYS A 127 -0.69 -4.65 1.50
CA CYS A 127 0.68 -4.39 1.92
C CYS A 127 1.19 -3.09 1.31
N VAL A 128 1.90 -2.29 2.09
CA VAL A 128 2.59 -1.08 1.65
C VAL A 128 4.06 -1.15 2.05
N ILE A 129 4.91 -1.25 1.05
CA ILE A 129 6.36 -1.16 1.22
C ILE A 129 6.75 0.32 1.17
N ALA A 130 7.38 0.84 2.21
CA ALA A 130 7.85 2.22 2.24
C ALA A 130 9.37 2.26 2.22
N VAL A 131 9.97 2.80 1.15
CA VAL A 131 11.42 3.04 1.06
C VAL A 131 11.71 4.46 1.53
N ILE A 132 12.16 4.56 2.78
CA ILE A 132 12.25 5.80 3.55
C ILE A 132 13.67 6.34 3.45
N SER A 133 13.83 7.45 2.71
CA SER A 133 15.04 8.27 2.64
C SER A 133 14.86 9.61 3.38
N ASP A 134 15.93 10.39 3.51
CA ASP A 134 15.80 11.76 4.06
C ASP A 134 14.88 12.62 3.18
N LYS A 135 14.98 12.42 1.86
CA LYS A 135 14.08 13.05 0.88
C LYS A 135 12.63 12.62 1.06
N TYR A 136 12.38 11.35 1.41
CA TYR A 136 11.03 10.85 1.70
C TYR A 136 10.41 11.61 2.87
N LEU A 137 11.12 11.71 4.00
CA LEU A 137 10.63 12.34 5.23
C LEU A 137 10.43 13.86 5.13
N LYS A 138 10.93 14.47 4.04
CA LYS A 138 10.79 15.89 3.71
C LYS A 138 9.85 16.16 2.53
N SER A 139 9.31 15.11 1.90
CA SER A 139 8.42 15.24 0.75
C SER A 139 6.95 15.28 1.19
N PRO A 140 6.18 16.32 0.81
CA PRO A 140 4.74 16.40 1.12
C PRO A 140 3.95 15.19 0.63
N ASN A 141 4.25 14.71 -0.59
CA ASN A 141 3.56 13.59 -1.20
C ASN A 141 3.81 12.28 -0.45
N CYS A 142 5.08 11.95 -0.20
CA CYS A 142 5.44 10.75 0.54
C CYS A 142 4.90 10.76 1.98
N MET A 143 4.97 11.91 2.65
CA MET A 143 4.46 12.03 4.02
C MET A 143 2.94 12.03 4.08
N PHE A 144 2.24 12.56 3.07
CA PHE A 144 0.79 12.41 2.94
C PHE A 144 0.41 10.93 2.83
N GLU A 145 1.06 10.17 1.95
CA GLU A 145 0.84 8.72 1.83
C GLU A 145 1.06 8.01 3.16
N LEU A 146 2.18 8.30 3.83
CA LEU A 146 2.50 7.69 5.13
C LEU A 146 1.45 8.01 6.20
N VAL A 147 0.96 9.25 6.25
CA VAL A 147 -0.14 9.65 7.14
C VAL A 147 -1.43 8.90 6.80
N GLN A 148 -1.77 8.73 5.52
CA GLN A 148 -2.97 7.97 5.13
C GLN A 148 -2.86 6.50 5.54
N ILE A 149 -1.69 5.89 5.38
CA ILE A 149 -1.47 4.50 5.78
C ILE A 149 -1.63 4.39 7.32
N ALA A 150 -1.03 5.31 8.08
CA ALA A 150 -1.08 5.36 9.54
C ALA A 150 -2.48 5.54 10.15
N LYS A 151 -3.45 6.04 9.38
CA LYS A 151 -4.84 6.20 9.82
C LYS A 151 -5.66 4.90 9.79
N ASN A 152 -5.14 3.81 9.24
CA ASN A 152 -5.86 2.53 9.16
C ASN A 152 -5.52 1.62 10.36
N ASP A 153 -6.53 0.90 10.86
CA ASP A 153 -6.50 0.13 12.13
C ASP A 153 -5.55 -1.08 12.16
N ASP A 154 -4.87 -1.39 11.05
CA ASP A 154 -3.92 -2.50 10.88
C ASP A 154 -2.57 -2.03 10.33
N PHE A 155 -2.21 -0.75 10.57
CA PHE A 155 -0.97 -0.12 10.11
C PHE A 155 0.25 -1.03 10.23
N TYR A 156 0.50 -1.58 11.42
CA TYR A 156 1.67 -2.40 11.71
C TYR A 156 1.77 -3.65 10.84
N ASP A 157 0.64 -4.29 10.52
CA ASP A 157 0.59 -5.56 9.80
C ASP A 157 0.72 -5.35 8.29
N ARG A 158 0.28 -4.18 7.78
CA ARG A 158 0.37 -3.84 6.35
C ARG A 158 1.61 -3.04 5.98
N PHE A 159 2.33 -2.48 6.94
CA PHE A 159 3.43 -1.54 6.68
C PHE A 159 4.80 -2.23 6.73
N PHE A 160 5.51 -2.21 5.60
CA PHE A 160 6.83 -2.83 5.42
C PHE A 160 7.88 -1.73 5.17
N PRO A 161 8.44 -1.11 6.22
CA PRO A 161 9.43 -0.06 6.08
C PRO A 161 10.82 -0.58 5.74
N ILE A 162 11.49 0.10 4.82
CA ILE A 162 12.90 -0.05 4.48
C ILE A 162 13.56 1.32 4.65
N VAL A 163 14.41 1.47 5.65
CA VAL A 163 15.05 2.75 5.98
C VAL A 163 16.41 2.83 5.28
N LEU A 164 16.61 3.83 4.41
CA LEU A 164 17.86 4.03 3.70
C LEU A 164 18.96 4.65 4.60
N PRO A 165 20.25 4.52 4.26
CA PRO A 165 21.36 4.90 5.15
C PRO A 165 21.46 6.42 5.41
N ASP A 166 20.82 7.24 4.59
CA ASP A 166 20.77 8.70 4.74
C ASP A 166 19.81 9.16 5.84
N VAL A 167 18.99 8.25 6.39
CA VAL A 167 18.03 8.53 7.47
C VAL A 167 18.64 8.22 8.84
N GLN A 168 18.65 9.22 9.73
CA GLN A 168 19.28 9.10 11.07
C GLN A 168 18.28 9.04 12.23
N ILE A 169 17.14 8.36 12.07
CA ILE A 169 16.05 8.34 13.06
C ILE A 169 16.40 7.68 14.42
N TYR A 170 17.49 6.91 14.51
CA TYR A 170 17.91 6.29 15.78
C TYR A 170 18.42 7.30 16.82
N LYS A 171 18.86 8.49 16.37
CA LYS A 171 19.31 9.57 17.26
C LYS A 171 18.14 10.54 17.51
N PRO A 172 17.73 10.78 18.78
CA PRO A 172 16.66 11.72 19.08
C PRO A 172 16.86 13.12 18.49
N ILE A 173 18.10 13.62 18.49
CA ILE A 173 18.42 14.95 17.94
C ILE A 173 18.18 15.04 16.44
N GLU A 174 18.37 13.95 15.71
CA GLU A 174 18.15 13.89 14.26
C GLU A 174 16.65 13.82 13.95
N ARG A 175 15.85 13.12 14.77
CA ARG A 175 14.38 13.14 14.67
C ARG A 175 13.80 14.54 14.85
N ILE A 176 14.35 15.30 15.80
CA ILE A 176 13.96 16.70 16.03
C ILE A 176 14.20 17.57 14.78
N LYS A 177 15.20 17.27 13.95
CA LYS A 177 15.43 18.03 12.71
C LYS A 177 14.27 17.92 11.74
N TYR A 178 13.60 16.78 11.67
CA TYR A 178 12.41 16.63 10.82
C TYR A 178 11.21 17.41 11.38
N ILE A 179 11.02 17.41 12.69
CA ILE A 179 9.99 18.24 13.35
C ILE A 179 10.22 19.71 12.99
N LYS A 180 11.46 20.18 13.18
CA LYS A 180 11.86 21.55 12.86
C LYS A 180 11.64 21.89 11.38
N TYR A 181 11.99 20.99 10.46
CA TYR A 181 11.77 21.17 9.03
C TYR A 181 10.30 21.45 8.72
N TRP A 182 9.37 20.63 9.21
CA TRP A 182 7.94 20.82 8.95
C TRP A 182 7.37 22.07 9.64
N GLU A 183 7.85 22.41 10.84
CA GLU A 183 7.50 23.67 11.50
C GLU A 183 7.95 24.90 10.69
N GLU A 184 9.14 24.84 10.08
CA GLU A 184 9.65 25.88 9.18
C GLU A 184 8.81 25.99 7.89
N GLN A 185 8.43 24.86 7.27
CA GLN A 185 7.58 24.85 6.08
C GLN A 185 6.17 25.42 6.35
N ILE A 186 5.57 25.08 7.50
CA ILE A 186 4.29 25.67 7.94
C ILE A 186 4.42 27.18 8.08
N LYS A 187 5.47 27.64 8.77
CA LYS A 187 5.72 29.05 9.03
C LYS A 187 5.93 29.83 7.73
N GLU A 188 6.75 29.32 6.82
CA GLU A 188 7.05 29.96 5.53
C GLU A 188 5.77 30.15 4.70
N LEU A 189 4.93 29.12 4.61
CA LEU A 189 3.67 29.18 3.87
C LEU A 189 2.66 30.14 4.52
N ASP A 190 2.52 30.10 5.85
CA ASP A 190 1.63 31.00 6.60
C ASP A 190 2.05 32.47 6.46
N GLU A 191 3.36 32.76 6.50
CA GLU A 191 3.89 34.11 6.26
C GLU A 191 3.64 34.57 4.83
N ALA A 192 3.88 33.71 3.83
CA ALA A 192 3.61 34.04 2.42
C ALA A 192 2.11 34.33 2.18
N MET A 193 1.21 33.56 2.82
CA MET A 193 -0.23 33.76 2.71
C MET A 193 -0.71 35.09 3.32
N LYS A 194 -0.03 35.59 4.37
CA LYS A 194 -0.33 36.90 4.97
C LYS A 194 0.04 38.07 4.06
N CYS A 195 0.93 37.86 3.09
CA CYS A 195 1.38 38.89 2.15
C CYS A 195 0.49 39.03 0.90
N VAL A 196 -0.55 38.21 0.76
CA VAL A 196 -1.48 38.23 -0.38
C VAL A 196 -2.92 38.54 0.06
N SER A 197 -3.81 38.82 -0.90
CA SER A 197 -5.24 39.01 -0.59
C SER A 197 -5.86 37.72 -0.04
N ALA A 198 -6.75 37.84 0.94
CA ALA A 198 -7.44 36.71 1.57
C ALA A 198 -8.41 35.96 0.62
N THR A 199 -8.67 36.49 -0.57
CA THR A 199 -9.55 35.89 -1.57
C THR A 199 -8.90 34.68 -2.23
N ASN A 200 -9.62 33.56 -2.33
CA ASN A 200 -9.21 32.34 -3.05
C ASN A 200 -7.97 31.59 -2.51
N LEU A 201 -7.74 31.61 -1.18
CA LEU A 201 -6.60 30.92 -0.56
C LEU A 201 -6.86 29.46 -0.13
N GLN A 202 -7.96 28.84 -0.58
CA GLN A 202 -8.41 27.53 -0.06
C GLN A 202 -7.35 26.43 -0.23
N GLY A 203 -6.71 26.31 -1.39
CA GLY A 203 -5.69 25.27 -1.63
C GLY A 203 -4.45 25.41 -0.75
N PHE A 204 -4.03 26.64 -0.44
CA PHE A 204 -2.86 26.87 0.43
C PHE A 204 -3.17 26.56 1.90
N ARG A 205 -4.42 26.80 2.34
CA ARG A 205 -4.86 26.38 3.68
C ARG A 205 -4.84 24.87 3.84
N GLU A 206 -5.29 24.15 2.82
CA GLU A 206 -5.24 22.68 2.79
C GLU A 206 -3.80 22.15 2.87
N GLU A 207 -2.83 22.84 2.26
CA GLU A 207 -1.41 22.50 2.40
C GLU A 207 -0.87 22.75 3.83
N ILE A 208 -1.26 23.85 4.48
CA ILE A 208 -0.91 24.11 5.88
C ILE A 208 -1.49 23.02 6.79
N ASP A 209 -2.75 22.66 6.58
CA ASP A 209 -3.42 21.61 7.36
C ASP A 209 -2.69 20.27 7.20
N LEU A 210 -2.30 19.94 5.96
CA LEU A 210 -1.47 18.77 5.69
C LEU A 210 -0.12 18.82 6.40
N TYR A 211 0.63 19.92 6.28
CA TYR A 211 1.94 20.02 6.93
C TYR A 211 1.83 19.93 8.46
N THR A 212 0.75 20.48 9.02
CA THR A 212 0.44 20.38 10.44
C THR A 212 0.18 18.92 10.84
N GLU A 213 -0.61 18.19 10.05
CA GLU A 213 -0.86 16.77 10.27
C GLU A 213 0.42 15.93 10.16
N ILE A 214 1.25 16.19 9.15
CA ILE A 214 2.57 15.54 8.99
C ILE A 214 3.44 15.80 10.22
N ARG A 215 3.52 17.06 10.67
CA ARG A 215 4.29 17.44 11.86
C ARG A 215 3.81 16.73 13.11
N HIS A 216 2.50 16.55 13.29
CA HIS A 216 1.95 15.81 14.43
C HIS A 216 2.32 14.33 14.38
N THR A 217 2.31 13.74 13.19
CA THR A 217 2.50 12.29 13.00
C THR A 217 3.98 11.89 12.97
N ILE A 218 4.89 12.76 12.51
CA ILE A 218 6.29 12.40 12.27
C ILE A 218 7.05 11.99 13.53
N ALA A 219 6.68 12.53 14.70
CA ALA A 219 7.29 12.16 15.97
C ALA A 219 6.95 10.70 16.34
N GLU A 220 5.69 10.31 16.18
CA GLU A 220 5.22 8.94 16.45
C GLU A 220 5.77 7.97 15.41
N LEU A 221 5.71 8.31 14.13
CA LEU A 221 6.24 7.49 13.03
C LEU A 221 7.73 7.23 13.17
N THR A 222 8.53 8.25 13.44
CA THR A 222 9.99 8.06 13.60
C THR A 222 10.33 7.33 14.90
N ASN A 223 9.47 7.36 15.91
CA ASN A 223 9.63 6.51 17.09
C ASN A 223 9.28 5.05 16.78
N LEU A 224 8.20 4.83 16.06
CA LEU A 224 7.79 3.51 15.60
C LEU A 224 8.87 2.87 14.71
N LEU A 225 9.33 3.57 13.68
CA LEU A 225 10.38 3.08 12.78
C LEU A 225 11.69 2.73 13.51
N LYS A 226 12.00 3.46 14.59
CA LYS A 226 13.15 3.16 15.45
C LYS A 226 12.97 1.85 16.23
N ASP A 227 11.75 1.56 16.66
CA ASP A 227 11.43 0.40 17.50
C ASP A 227 11.14 -0.86 16.65
N MET A 228 10.89 -0.71 15.36
CA MET A 228 10.79 -1.82 14.39
C MET A 228 12.17 -2.36 14.01
N ASN A 229 12.29 -3.69 13.87
CA ASN A 229 13.44 -4.31 13.21
C ASN A 229 13.37 -4.07 11.70
N THR A 230 13.69 -2.83 11.29
CA THR A 230 13.85 -2.45 9.90
C THR A 230 15.21 -2.96 9.46
N LEU A 231 15.25 -4.16 8.87
CA LEU A 231 16.49 -4.68 8.31
C LEU A 231 17.10 -3.60 7.41
N THR A 232 18.40 -3.38 7.56
CA THR A 232 19.07 -2.38 6.73
C THR A 232 19.01 -2.79 5.26
N PRO A 233 19.10 -1.84 4.32
CA PRO A 233 19.18 -2.12 2.89
C PRO A 233 20.25 -3.15 2.53
N ASP A 234 21.38 -3.15 3.25
CA ASP A 234 22.47 -4.09 3.04
C ASP A 234 22.04 -5.53 3.41
N ILE A 235 21.38 -5.72 4.54
CA ILE A 235 20.84 -7.04 4.96
C ILE A 235 19.76 -7.51 3.97
N HIS A 236 18.92 -6.59 3.48
CA HIS A 236 17.94 -6.90 2.45
C HIS A 236 18.60 -7.33 1.15
N ASN A 237 19.64 -6.63 0.68
CA ASN A 237 20.34 -6.97 -0.54
C ASN A 237 21.11 -8.29 -0.42
N GLU A 238 21.81 -8.52 0.70
CA GLU A 238 22.55 -9.76 0.96
C GLU A 238 21.64 -10.99 1.00
N SER A 239 20.45 -10.85 1.59
CA SER A 239 19.42 -11.90 1.62
C SER A 239 18.56 -11.96 0.35
N VAL A 240 18.84 -11.14 -0.67
CA VAL A 240 18.01 -11.01 -1.89
C VAL A 240 16.53 -10.82 -1.52
N PHE A 241 16.29 -9.99 -0.52
CA PHE A 241 14.98 -9.61 0.02
C PHE A 241 14.14 -10.81 0.49
N ASP A 242 14.77 -11.91 0.93
CA ASP A 242 14.06 -13.14 1.29
C ASP A 242 13.10 -12.93 2.49
N GLU A 243 13.57 -12.27 3.55
CA GLU A 243 12.75 -11.97 4.73
C GLU A 243 11.56 -11.05 4.38
N LEU A 244 11.79 -10.03 3.56
CA LEU A 244 10.73 -9.14 3.07
C LEU A 244 9.70 -9.90 2.22
N SER A 245 10.17 -10.76 1.30
CA SER A 245 9.28 -11.54 0.41
C SER A 245 8.43 -12.53 1.21
N LYS A 246 9.01 -13.17 2.23
CA LYS A 246 8.30 -14.08 3.14
C LYS A 246 7.24 -13.35 3.97
N ALA A 247 7.59 -12.19 4.52
CA ALA A 247 6.66 -11.41 5.32
C ALA A 247 5.48 -10.89 4.47
N ILE A 248 5.75 -10.45 3.23
CA ILE A 248 4.70 -10.08 2.27
C ILE A 248 3.81 -11.28 1.92
N ALA A 249 4.40 -12.44 1.61
CA ALA A 249 3.64 -13.65 1.25
C ALA A 249 2.74 -14.11 2.41
N GLN A 250 3.27 -14.16 3.64
CA GLN A 250 2.48 -14.47 4.83
C GLN A 250 1.29 -13.52 4.98
N ARG A 251 1.52 -12.21 4.82
CA ARG A 251 0.44 -11.23 4.93
C ARG A 251 -0.60 -11.40 3.83
N LEU A 252 -0.20 -11.74 2.60
CA LEU A 252 -1.12 -11.98 1.50
C LEU A 252 -2.00 -13.24 1.71
N ASP A 253 -1.53 -14.21 2.48
CA ASP A 253 -2.24 -15.46 2.78
C ASP A 253 -3.23 -15.36 3.98
N GLU A 254 -3.14 -14.30 4.78
CA GLU A 254 -4.08 -13.95 5.88
C GLU A 254 -5.36 -13.28 5.40
#